data_AF-A0A3L2LHI7-F1
#
_entry.id   AF-A0A3L2LHI7-F1
#
_cell.length_a   1.000
_cell.length_b   1.000
_cell.length_c   1.000
_cell.angle_alpha   90.00
_cell.angle_beta   90.00
_cell.angle_gamma   90.00
#
_symmetry.space_group_name_H-M   'P 1'
#
loop_
_entity.id
_entity.type
_entity.pdbx_description
1 polymer ?
#
loop_
_entity_poly.entity_id
_entity_poly.type
_entity_poly.pdbx_seq_one_letter_code
_entity_poly.pdbx_strand_id
1 'polypeptide(L)'
;QQCADIMFDEMKELSSQFASGQYAPLIGKLIDHFHYGNGQPWTDELLNRAYAEIISGIGTNDVLMKIRDEINKQLHSKRDARLDYLFFARLKSVMQDSKLPKFNRYIDRVNGLGISVHDIYAQKIKLMRFQRYAKSWEGTLFFKGQDHFGLGKEDITNVLYKNFRFFRIWFFLQHHCDYAYKPFMTNLNAHAHIKGSI
;
A
#
# COMPACT_ATOMS: atom_id res chain seq x y z
N GLN A 1 -28.70 15.62 -0.13
CA GLN A 1 -27.47 16.25 0.40
C GLN A 1 -27.36 16.09 1.92
N GLN A 2 -28.19 16.76 2.72
CA GLN A 2 -28.08 16.78 4.19
C GLN A 2 -27.99 15.40 4.88
N CYS A 3 -28.74 14.39 4.41
CA CYS A 3 -28.65 13.04 4.96
C CYS A 3 -27.30 12.35 4.68
N ALA A 4 -26.70 12.60 3.51
CA ALA A 4 -25.39 12.06 3.18
C ALA A 4 -24.31 12.71 4.05
N ASP A 5 -24.39 14.03 4.22
CA ASP A 5 -23.45 14.80 5.06
C ASP A 5 -23.43 14.24 6.50
N ILE A 6 -24.61 14.03 7.11
CA ILE A 6 -24.74 13.43 8.45
C ILE A 6 -24.10 12.02 8.51
N MET A 7 -24.32 11.19 7.49
CA MET A 7 -23.74 9.85 7.45
C MET A 7 -22.21 9.87 7.26
N PHE A 8 -21.68 10.81 6.48
CA PHE A 8 -20.23 10.99 6.34
C PHE A 8 -19.59 11.51 7.62
N ASP A 9 -20.20 12.48 8.28
CA ASP A 9 -19.74 13.00 9.58
C ASP A 9 -19.69 11.87 10.62
N GLU A 10 -20.75 11.06 10.67
CA GLU A 10 -20.83 9.92 11.57
C GLU A 10 -19.85 8.79 11.21
N MET A 11 -19.69 8.48 9.93
CA MET A 11 -18.67 7.53 9.47
C MET A 11 -17.28 7.99 9.91
N LYS A 12 -16.99 9.29 9.79
CA LYS A 12 -15.72 9.88 10.19
C LYS A 12 -15.51 9.82 11.70
N GLU A 13 -16.51 10.17 12.49
CA GLU A 13 -16.46 10.06 13.96
C GLU A 13 -16.18 8.62 14.40
N LEU A 14 -16.95 7.65 13.87
CA LEU A 14 -16.81 6.23 14.17
C LEU A 14 -15.45 5.67 13.74
N SER A 15 -14.82 6.23 12.71
CA SER A 15 -13.51 5.76 12.24
C SER A 15 -12.38 5.96 13.26
N SER A 16 -12.54 6.91 14.18
CA SER A 16 -11.54 7.24 15.20
C SER A 16 -11.20 6.06 16.13
N GLN A 17 -12.14 5.14 16.35
CA GLN A 17 -11.94 3.96 17.19
C GLN A 17 -10.84 3.01 16.67
N PHE A 18 -10.49 3.12 15.39
CA PHE A 18 -9.50 2.26 14.72
C PHE A 18 -8.15 2.96 14.51
N ALA A 19 -8.03 4.23 14.90
CA ALA A 19 -6.98 5.11 14.40
C ALA A 19 -6.36 5.95 15.52
N SER A 20 -5.09 5.67 15.83
CA SER A 20 -4.31 6.37 16.86
C SER A 20 -2.88 6.65 16.38
N GLY A 21 -2.23 7.66 16.97
CA GLY A 21 -0.86 8.03 16.64
C GLY A 21 -0.70 8.70 15.27
N GLN A 22 0.47 8.53 14.65
CA GLN A 22 0.90 9.31 13.48
C GLN A 22 -0.01 9.15 12.26
N TYR A 23 -0.61 7.98 12.07
CA TYR A 23 -1.46 7.67 10.91
C TYR A 23 -2.96 7.87 11.18
N ALA A 24 -3.33 8.29 12.40
CA ALA A 24 -4.73 8.52 12.77
C ALA A 24 -5.50 9.44 11.81
N PRO A 25 -4.92 10.54 11.28
CA PRO A 25 -5.64 11.42 10.36
C PRO A 25 -5.99 10.78 9.00
N LEU A 26 -5.33 9.67 8.63
CA LEU A 26 -5.38 9.13 7.27
C LEU A 26 -6.79 8.66 6.89
N ILE A 27 -7.47 7.93 7.77
CA ILE A 27 -8.83 7.46 7.49
C ILE A 27 -9.81 8.63 7.31
N GLY A 28 -9.67 9.68 8.11
CA GLY A 28 -10.51 10.88 7.98
C GLY A 28 -10.34 11.54 6.61
N LYS A 29 -9.10 11.64 6.11
CA LYS A 29 -8.84 12.18 4.76
C LYS A 29 -9.42 11.29 3.64
N LEU A 30 -9.35 9.98 3.80
CA LEU A 30 -9.94 9.03 2.85
C LEU A 30 -11.47 9.15 2.82
N ILE A 31 -12.10 9.34 3.97
CA ILE A 31 -13.55 9.57 4.07
C ILE A 31 -13.93 10.90 3.43
N ASP A 32 -13.16 11.97 3.67
CA ASP A 32 -13.39 13.25 3.01
C ASP A 32 -13.29 13.12 1.49
N HIS A 33 -12.31 12.37 0.98
CA HIS A 33 -12.19 12.11 -0.45
C HIS A 33 -13.28 11.18 -0.98
N PHE A 34 -13.77 10.23 -0.19
CA PHE A 34 -14.93 9.42 -0.54
C PHE A 34 -16.17 10.28 -0.72
N HIS A 35 -16.33 11.29 0.15
CA HIS A 35 -17.44 12.23 0.10
C HIS A 35 -17.34 13.18 -1.11
N TYR A 36 -16.20 13.85 -1.28
CA TYR A 36 -16.07 14.99 -2.20
C TYR A 36 -15.29 14.69 -3.49
N GLY A 37 -14.56 13.57 -3.54
CA GLY A 37 -13.62 13.25 -4.62
C GLY A 37 -14.22 12.57 -5.85
N ASN A 38 -15.52 12.20 -5.82
CA ASN A 38 -16.26 11.62 -6.96
C ASN A 38 -15.52 10.46 -7.66
N GLY A 39 -14.90 9.57 -6.88
CA GLY A 39 -14.21 8.39 -7.40
C GLY A 39 -12.84 8.66 -8.05
N GLN A 40 -12.34 9.90 -8.05
CA GLN A 40 -11.03 10.21 -8.62
C GLN A 40 -9.90 9.54 -7.83
N PRO A 41 -8.79 9.15 -8.48
CA PRO A 41 -7.65 8.57 -7.76
C PRO A 41 -7.10 9.53 -6.71
N TRP A 42 -6.67 8.97 -5.58
CA TRP A 42 -6.20 9.72 -4.42
C TRP A 42 -4.76 9.36 -4.04
N THR A 43 -4.05 10.30 -3.43
CA THR A 43 -2.71 10.09 -2.84
C THR A 43 -2.48 11.11 -1.72
N ASP A 44 -1.64 10.76 -0.75
CA ASP A 44 -1.28 11.63 0.37
C ASP A 44 0.12 11.29 0.89
N GLU A 45 0.79 12.25 1.49
CA GLU A 45 2.14 12.07 2.03
C GLU A 45 2.19 11.07 3.19
N LEU A 46 1.16 11.01 4.04
CA LEU A 46 1.07 10.02 5.11
C LEU A 46 0.94 8.60 4.54
N LEU A 47 0.18 8.45 3.45
CA LEU A 47 0.04 7.18 2.75
C LEU A 47 1.37 6.74 2.13
N ASN A 48 2.08 7.67 1.48
CA ASN A 48 3.42 7.40 0.92
C ASN A 48 4.42 7.01 2.01
N ARG A 49 4.38 7.67 3.16
CA ARG A 49 5.23 7.36 4.31
C ARG A 49 4.94 5.97 4.88
N ALA A 50 3.67 5.65 5.11
CA ALA A 50 3.25 4.33 5.59
C ALA A 50 3.70 3.22 4.64
N TYR A 51 3.59 3.46 3.34
CA TYR A 51 4.08 2.54 2.32
C TYR A 51 5.60 2.38 2.37
N ALA A 52 6.35 3.47 2.48
CA ALA A 52 7.81 3.44 2.57
C ALA A 52 8.30 2.63 3.78
N GLU A 53 7.65 2.77 4.94
CA GLU A 53 7.96 1.99 6.14
C GLU A 53 7.79 0.48 5.91
N ILE A 54 6.69 0.06 5.27
CA ILE A 54 6.49 -1.36 4.95
C ILE A 54 7.49 -1.85 3.91
N ILE A 55 7.78 -1.05 2.87
CA ILE A 55 8.80 -1.40 1.86
C ILE A 55 10.17 -1.57 2.51
N SER A 56 10.53 -0.74 3.49
CA SER A 56 11.83 -0.80 4.17
C SER A 56 12.03 -2.03 5.08
N GLY A 57 11.02 -2.89 5.23
CA GLY A 57 11.15 -4.14 5.98
C GLY A 57 10.61 -4.10 7.41
N ILE A 58 9.85 -3.08 7.80
CA ILE A 58 9.09 -3.07 9.08
C ILE A 58 7.83 -3.96 8.94
N GLY A 59 7.79 -4.94 8.04
CA GLY A 59 6.58 -5.66 7.68
C GLY A 59 6.81 -6.99 6.96
N THR A 60 5.78 -7.46 6.26
CA THR A 60 5.68 -8.80 5.64
C THR A 60 6.34 -8.91 4.26
N ASN A 61 7.00 -7.85 3.79
CA ASN A 61 7.52 -7.76 2.42
C ASN A 61 9.03 -8.06 2.36
N ASP A 62 9.39 -9.14 1.67
CA ASP A 62 10.77 -9.59 1.47
C ASP A 62 11.38 -9.18 0.11
N VAL A 63 10.66 -8.38 -0.68
CA VAL A 63 11.05 -7.98 -2.04
C VAL A 63 12.41 -7.28 -2.09
N LEU A 64 12.71 -6.38 -1.14
CA LEU A 64 14.02 -5.71 -1.11
C LEU A 64 15.17 -6.71 -0.91
N MET A 65 14.97 -7.68 -0.02
CA MET A 65 15.94 -8.75 0.24
C MET A 65 16.14 -9.59 -1.02
N LYS A 66 15.05 -10.05 -1.65
CA LYS A 66 15.11 -10.85 -2.88
C LYS A 66 15.81 -10.11 -4.04
N ILE A 67 15.49 -8.83 -4.24
CA ILE A 67 16.16 -8.01 -5.27
C ILE A 67 17.66 -7.90 -4.97
N ARG A 68 18.02 -7.59 -3.71
CA ARG A 68 19.42 -7.47 -3.30
C ARG A 68 20.18 -8.80 -3.51
N ASP A 69 19.60 -9.90 -3.09
CA ASP A 69 20.24 -11.22 -3.14
C ASP A 69 20.42 -11.67 -4.60
N GLU A 70 19.48 -11.38 -5.49
CA GLU A 70 19.63 -11.70 -6.91
C GLU A 70 20.68 -10.83 -7.60
N ILE A 71 20.77 -9.53 -7.25
CA ILE A 71 21.84 -8.65 -7.73
C ILE A 71 23.20 -9.17 -7.25
N ASN A 72 23.33 -9.53 -5.96
CA ASN A 72 24.57 -10.10 -5.42
C ASN A 72 24.97 -11.37 -6.18
N LYS A 73 24.06 -12.33 -6.36
CA LYS A 73 24.32 -13.57 -7.12
C LYS A 73 24.81 -13.27 -8.54
N GLN A 74 24.15 -12.34 -9.23
CA GLN A 74 24.54 -11.95 -10.58
C GLN A 74 25.96 -11.36 -10.60
N LEU A 75 26.28 -10.45 -9.68
CA LEU A 75 27.56 -9.75 -9.66
C LEU A 75 28.74 -10.57 -9.12
N HIS A 76 28.51 -11.53 -8.22
CA HIS A 76 29.55 -12.48 -7.77
C HIS A 76 29.99 -13.43 -8.88
N SER A 77 29.08 -13.76 -9.81
CA SER A 77 29.32 -14.83 -10.78
C SER A 77 30.41 -14.53 -11.81
N LYS A 78 30.60 -13.26 -12.21
CA LYS A 78 31.56 -12.85 -13.25
C LYS A 78 32.07 -11.43 -13.04
N ARG A 79 33.35 -11.20 -13.36
CA ARG A 79 33.97 -9.85 -13.32
C ARG A 79 33.18 -8.84 -14.16
N ASP A 80 32.76 -9.23 -15.37
CA ASP A 80 32.00 -8.39 -16.31
C ASP A 80 30.48 -8.56 -16.20
N ALA A 81 29.97 -9.10 -15.08
CA ALA A 81 28.54 -9.26 -14.87
C ALA A 81 27.79 -7.92 -14.99
N ARG A 82 26.67 -7.95 -15.73
CA ARG A 82 25.76 -6.82 -15.94
C ARG A 82 24.35 -7.21 -15.52
N LEU A 83 23.52 -6.22 -15.24
CA LEU A 83 22.08 -6.39 -15.10
C LEU A 83 21.45 -6.36 -16.49
N ASP A 84 21.51 -7.48 -17.19
CA ASP A 84 21.01 -7.65 -18.55
C ASP A 84 19.56 -8.16 -18.59
N TYR A 85 19.05 -8.42 -19.79
CA TYR A 85 17.69 -8.94 -19.98
C TYR A 85 17.47 -10.26 -19.23
N LEU A 86 18.45 -11.17 -19.22
CA LEU A 86 18.32 -12.47 -18.56
C LEU A 86 18.24 -12.31 -17.03
N PHE A 87 19.01 -11.38 -16.47
CA PHE A 87 18.88 -10.99 -15.07
C PHE A 87 17.45 -10.51 -14.76
N PHE A 88 16.89 -9.58 -15.53
CA PHE A 88 15.54 -9.07 -15.28
C PHE A 88 14.45 -10.13 -15.48
N ALA A 89 14.62 -11.05 -16.45
CA ALA A 89 13.71 -12.17 -16.64
C ALA A 89 13.70 -13.12 -15.42
N ARG A 90 14.89 -13.43 -14.89
CA ARG A 90 15.02 -14.24 -13.67
C ARG A 90 14.48 -13.53 -12.44
N LEU A 91 14.80 -12.26 -12.27
CA LEU A 91 14.29 -11.44 -11.18
C LEU A 91 12.76 -11.42 -11.20
N LYS A 92 12.14 -11.25 -12.38
CA LYS A 92 10.69 -11.31 -12.53
C LYS A 92 10.12 -12.64 -12.04
N SER A 93 10.75 -13.78 -12.36
CA SER A 93 10.35 -15.09 -11.86
C SER A 93 10.41 -15.16 -10.32
N VAL A 94 11.49 -14.69 -9.71
CA VAL A 94 11.62 -14.64 -8.23
C VAL A 94 10.57 -13.73 -7.60
N MET A 95 10.21 -12.64 -8.27
CA MET A 95 9.17 -11.72 -7.79
C MET A 95 7.76 -12.32 -7.91
N GLN A 96 7.49 -13.23 -8.85
CA GLN A 96 6.17 -13.86 -8.99
C GLN A 96 5.78 -14.69 -7.76
N ASP A 97 6.77 -15.27 -7.09
CA ASP A 97 6.58 -16.03 -5.84
C ASP A 97 6.56 -15.12 -4.59
N SER A 98 6.62 -13.80 -4.78
CA SER A 98 6.66 -12.84 -3.68
C SER A 98 5.26 -12.34 -3.31
N LYS A 99 5.05 -12.10 -2.01
CA LYS A 99 3.80 -11.51 -1.52
C LYS A 99 3.88 -10.00 -1.59
N LEU A 100 2.78 -9.38 -2.01
CA LEU A 100 2.65 -7.93 -1.93
C LEU A 100 2.65 -7.48 -0.46
N PRO A 101 3.20 -6.30 -0.16
CA PRO A 101 3.20 -5.73 1.19
C PRO A 101 1.78 -5.60 1.73
N LYS A 102 1.58 -5.92 3.02
CA LYS A 102 0.29 -5.80 3.70
C LYS A 102 0.39 -4.98 4.98
N PHE A 103 -0.63 -4.19 5.27
CA PHE A 103 -0.81 -3.43 6.52
C PHE A 103 -1.54 -4.29 7.57
N ASN A 104 -0.97 -5.45 7.91
CA ASN A 104 -1.60 -6.43 8.81
C ASN A 104 -0.80 -6.68 10.11
N ARG A 105 0.15 -5.81 10.44
CA ARG A 105 0.92 -5.89 11.69
C ARG A 105 -0.03 -5.64 12.86
N TYR A 106 0.36 -6.09 14.06
CA TYR A 106 -0.46 -5.83 15.25
C TYR A 106 -0.74 -4.33 15.46
N ILE A 107 0.28 -3.49 15.22
CA ILE A 107 0.14 -2.03 15.31
C ILE A 107 -0.79 -1.44 14.23
N ASP A 108 -0.92 -2.10 13.07
CA ASP A 108 -1.77 -1.60 11.98
C ASP A 108 -3.27 -1.71 12.31
N ARG A 109 -3.62 -2.54 13.30
CA ARG A 109 -4.99 -2.69 13.79
C ARG A 109 -5.46 -1.50 14.63
N VAL A 110 -4.53 -0.67 15.12
CA VAL A 110 -4.83 0.43 16.05
C VAL A 110 -4.32 1.80 15.56
N ASN A 111 -3.37 1.83 14.62
CA ASN A 111 -2.81 3.08 14.10
C ASN A 111 -3.60 3.68 12.93
N GLY A 112 -4.69 3.02 12.49
CA GLY A 112 -5.53 3.43 11.36
C GLY A 112 -5.12 2.86 9.99
N LEU A 113 -3.95 2.26 9.85
CA LEU A 113 -3.48 1.75 8.56
C LEU A 113 -4.26 0.53 8.07
N GLY A 114 -4.64 -0.38 8.96
CA GLY A 114 -5.37 -1.60 8.60
C GLY A 114 -6.79 -1.35 8.06
N ILE A 115 -7.34 -0.15 8.29
CA ILE A 115 -8.62 0.28 7.69
C ILE A 115 -8.44 1.28 6.54
N SER A 116 -7.33 2.03 6.53
CA SER A 116 -7.04 3.03 5.49
C SER A 116 -6.49 2.39 4.21
N VAL A 117 -5.80 1.26 4.35
CA VAL A 117 -5.24 0.49 3.25
C VAL A 117 -5.62 -0.97 3.47
N HIS A 118 -6.63 -1.43 2.73
CA HIS A 118 -7.18 -2.78 2.91
C HIS A 118 -6.17 -3.83 2.44
N ASP A 119 -5.58 -3.64 1.26
CA ASP A 119 -4.48 -4.47 0.75
C ASP A 119 -3.54 -3.62 -0.13
N ILE A 120 -2.58 -4.26 -0.81
CA ILE A 120 -1.93 -3.66 -1.97
C ILE A 120 -2.30 -4.54 -3.16
N TYR A 121 -3.16 -4.01 -4.03
CA TYR A 121 -3.66 -4.75 -5.19
C TYR A 121 -2.58 -4.89 -6.27
N ALA A 122 -1.83 -3.82 -6.52
CA ALA A 122 -0.79 -3.82 -7.55
C ALA A 122 0.46 -3.07 -7.10
N GLN A 123 1.62 -3.52 -7.57
CA GLN A 123 2.90 -2.89 -7.31
C GLN A 123 3.78 -2.89 -8.57
N LYS A 124 4.39 -1.73 -8.83
CA LYS A 124 5.42 -1.56 -9.85
C LYS A 124 6.71 -1.11 -9.21
N ILE A 125 7.81 -1.76 -9.59
CA ILE A 125 9.16 -1.46 -9.10
C ILE A 125 9.99 -0.98 -10.28
N LYS A 126 10.72 0.12 -10.10
CA LYS A 126 11.68 0.65 -11.09
C LYS A 126 13.06 0.78 -10.45
N LEU A 127 14.09 0.31 -11.14
CA LEU A 127 15.46 0.65 -10.81
C LEU A 127 15.78 2.03 -11.38
N MET A 128 15.92 3.03 -10.51
CA MET A 128 16.11 4.42 -10.90
C MET A 128 17.59 4.78 -11.06
N ARG A 129 18.43 4.28 -10.14
CA ARG A 129 19.88 4.45 -10.15
C ARG A 129 20.53 3.13 -9.81
N PHE A 130 21.64 2.83 -10.46
CA PHE A 130 22.48 1.70 -10.12
C PHE A 130 23.95 2.07 -10.32
N GLN A 131 24.77 1.82 -9.30
CA GLN A 131 26.20 2.07 -9.36
C GLN A 131 26.95 0.87 -8.79
N ARG A 132 27.90 0.37 -9.58
CA ARG A 132 28.81 -0.71 -9.18
C ARG A 132 30.18 -0.13 -8.85
N TYR A 133 30.75 -0.60 -7.75
CA TYR A 133 32.11 -0.32 -7.30
C TYR A 133 32.94 -1.60 -7.34
N ALA A 134 34.23 -1.50 -6.97
CA ALA A 134 35.16 -2.62 -7.04
C ALA A 134 34.71 -3.84 -6.19
N LYS A 135 34.11 -3.61 -5.02
CA LYS A 135 33.70 -4.65 -4.06
C LYS A 135 32.26 -4.49 -3.54
N SER A 136 31.50 -3.59 -4.14
CA SER A 136 30.16 -3.25 -3.67
C SER A 136 29.31 -2.66 -4.78
N TRP A 137 28.04 -2.46 -4.49
CA TRP A 137 27.12 -1.75 -5.36
C TRP A 137 26.05 -1.06 -4.53
N GLU A 138 25.44 -0.06 -5.11
CA GLU A 138 24.26 0.60 -4.57
C GLU A 138 23.23 0.86 -5.67
N GLY A 139 21.98 0.99 -5.27
CA GLY A 139 20.90 1.32 -6.16
C GLY A 139 19.76 2.03 -5.45
N THR A 140 18.99 2.77 -6.23
CA THR A 140 17.75 3.40 -5.78
C THR A 140 16.59 2.76 -6.54
N LEU A 141 15.67 2.17 -5.79
CA LEU A 141 14.42 1.64 -6.32
C LEU A 141 13.30 2.65 -6.08
N PHE A 142 12.39 2.75 -7.05
CA PHE A 142 11.11 3.44 -6.91
C PHE A 142 9.98 2.43 -6.94
N PHE A 143 9.14 2.47 -5.92
CA PHE A 143 7.95 1.65 -5.76
C PHE A 143 6.72 2.50 -5.99
N LYS A 144 5.83 2.02 -6.87
CA LYS A 144 4.48 2.55 -7.03
C LYS A 144 3.49 1.45 -6.65
N GLY A 145 2.76 1.65 -5.56
CA GLY A 145 1.67 0.80 -5.11
C GLY A 145 0.32 1.38 -5.53
N GLN A 146 -0.66 0.50 -5.67
CA GLN A 146 -2.05 0.87 -5.85
C GLN A 146 -2.94 -0.09 -5.06
N ASP A 147 -3.96 0.48 -4.43
CA ASP A 147 -5.11 -0.23 -3.90
C ASP A 147 -6.38 0.57 -4.20
N HIS A 148 -7.50 0.18 -3.61
CA HIS A 148 -8.77 0.86 -3.70
C HIS A 148 -9.33 1.13 -2.30
N PHE A 149 -10.05 2.24 -2.17
CA PHE A 149 -10.86 2.56 -1.01
C PHE A 149 -12.33 2.32 -1.39
N GLY A 150 -12.85 1.18 -0.97
CA GLY A 150 -14.23 0.77 -1.14
C GLY A 150 -14.52 -0.49 -0.34
N LEU A 151 -15.80 -0.80 -0.16
CA LEU A 151 -16.24 -2.04 0.50
C LEU A 151 -16.99 -2.95 -0.47
N GLY A 152 -16.65 -4.23 -0.42
CA GLY A 152 -17.38 -5.32 -1.06
C GLY A 152 -18.49 -5.89 -0.18
N LYS A 153 -19.26 -6.82 -0.74
CA LYS A 153 -20.32 -7.53 0.00
C LYS A 153 -19.71 -8.49 1.03
N GLU A 154 -18.58 -9.07 0.69
CA GLU A 154 -17.74 -9.92 1.53
C GLU A 154 -17.38 -9.25 2.86
N ASP A 155 -17.07 -7.95 2.85
CA ASP A 155 -16.69 -7.21 4.05
C ASP A 155 -17.84 -7.09 5.07
N ILE A 156 -19.06 -6.83 4.60
CA ILE A 156 -20.24 -6.71 5.47
C ILE A 156 -20.86 -8.05 5.87
N THR A 157 -20.49 -9.14 5.20
CA THR A 157 -20.89 -10.50 5.61
C THR A 157 -19.92 -11.11 6.64
N ASN A 158 -18.76 -10.50 6.83
CA ASN A 158 -17.78 -10.91 7.83
C ASN A 158 -18.34 -10.76 9.25
N VAL A 159 -18.22 -11.82 10.07
CA VAL A 159 -18.77 -11.90 11.43
C VAL A 159 -18.23 -10.80 12.35
N LEU A 160 -16.98 -10.37 12.14
CA LEU A 160 -16.36 -9.30 12.92
C LEU A 160 -16.82 -7.92 12.43
N TYR A 161 -16.70 -7.65 11.12
CA TYR A 161 -16.90 -6.30 10.57
C TYR A 161 -18.37 -5.87 10.53
N LYS A 162 -19.30 -6.81 10.34
CA LYS A 162 -20.75 -6.50 10.28
C LYS A 162 -21.30 -5.81 11.53
N ASN A 163 -20.65 -6.02 12.69
CA ASN A 163 -21.10 -5.48 13.96
C ASN A 163 -20.75 -3.99 14.12
N PHE A 164 -19.74 -3.49 13.39
CA PHE A 164 -19.39 -2.07 13.46
C PHE A 164 -20.30 -1.25 12.56
N ARG A 165 -20.89 -0.20 13.12
CA ARG A 165 -21.71 0.76 12.37
C ARG A 165 -20.93 1.44 11.25
N PHE A 166 -19.64 1.69 11.47
CA PHE A 166 -18.71 2.24 10.48
C PHE A 166 -18.81 1.53 9.11
N PHE A 167 -18.64 0.20 9.07
CA PHE A 167 -18.69 -0.57 7.81
C PHE A 167 -20.10 -0.58 7.19
N ARG A 168 -21.16 -0.56 8.00
CA ARG A 168 -22.55 -0.50 7.51
C ARG A 168 -22.85 0.83 6.81
N ILE A 169 -22.42 1.95 7.40
CA ILE A 169 -22.59 3.28 6.80
C ILE A 169 -21.79 3.36 5.50
N TRP A 170 -20.52 2.96 5.51
CA TRP A 170 -19.68 2.96 4.32
C TRP A 170 -20.31 2.14 3.19
N PHE A 171 -20.74 0.92 3.48
CA PHE A 171 -21.39 0.06 2.49
C PHE A 171 -22.68 0.71 1.94
N PHE A 172 -23.50 1.29 2.81
CA PHE A 172 -24.74 1.95 2.40
C PHE A 172 -24.48 3.15 1.49
N LEU A 173 -23.55 4.04 1.87
CA LEU A 173 -23.14 5.20 1.06
C LEU A 173 -22.65 4.79 -0.33
N GLN A 174 -21.95 3.65 -0.43
CA GLN A 174 -21.40 3.16 -1.69
C GLN A 174 -22.45 2.47 -2.59
N HIS A 175 -23.33 1.65 -2.02
CA HIS A 175 -24.16 0.71 -2.80
C HIS A 175 -25.64 1.09 -2.89
N HIS A 176 -26.16 1.96 -2.04
CA HIS A 176 -27.55 2.40 -2.13
C HIS A 176 -27.75 3.31 -3.34
N CYS A 177 -28.77 3.06 -4.17
CA CYS A 177 -28.99 3.74 -5.45
C CYS A 177 -29.09 5.27 -5.33
N ASP A 178 -29.68 5.76 -4.25
CA ASP A 178 -29.86 7.20 -4.02
C ASP A 178 -28.58 7.93 -3.55
N TYR A 179 -27.54 7.18 -3.19
CA TYR A 179 -26.27 7.70 -2.68
C TYR A 179 -25.13 7.41 -3.67
N ALA A 180 -24.90 6.12 -3.98
CA ALA A 180 -23.99 5.63 -5.01
C ALA A 180 -22.61 6.34 -5.05
N TYR A 181 -22.05 6.66 -3.88
CA TYR A 181 -20.73 7.29 -3.78
C TYR A 181 -19.67 6.35 -4.34
N LYS A 182 -18.82 6.87 -5.22
CA LYS A 182 -17.89 6.05 -5.98
C LYS A 182 -16.68 5.68 -5.13
N PRO A 183 -16.33 4.39 -5.01
CA PRO A 183 -15.03 4.00 -4.50
C PRO A 183 -13.93 4.55 -5.43
N PHE A 184 -12.71 4.65 -4.92
CA PHE A 184 -11.61 5.25 -5.67
C PHE A 184 -10.31 4.49 -5.47
N MET A 185 -9.37 4.70 -6.40
CA MET A 185 -8.03 4.12 -6.31
C MET A 185 -7.14 4.95 -5.39
N THR A 186 -6.40 4.30 -4.50
CA THR A 186 -5.35 4.93 -3.69
C THR A 186 -3.99 4.64 -4.31
N ASN A 187 -3.17 5.66 -4.50
CA ASN A 187 -1.83 5.52 -5.10
C ASN A 187 -0.76 5.84 -4.06
N LEU A 188 0.19 4.92 -3.93
CA LEU A 188 1.29 4.98 -2.97
C LEU A 188 2.63 5.02 -3.70
N ASN A 189 3.55 5.84 -3.21
CA ASN A 189 4.89 5.97 -3.76
C ASN A 189 5.93 5.84 -2.64
N ALA A 190 7.00 5.10 -2.90
CA ALA A 190 8.13 4.97 -1.99
C ALA A 190 9.45 4.86 -2.73
N HIS A 191 10.51 5.39 -2.13
CA HIS A 191 11.89 5.17 -2.57
C HIS A 191 12.60 4.27 -1.56
N ALA A 192 13.35 3.29 -2.07
CA ALA A 192 14.18 2.44 -1.23
C ALA A 192 15.63 2.49 -1.73
N HIS A 193 16.57 2.58 -0.80
CA HIS A 193 17.99 2.46 -1.09
C HIS A 193 18.44 1.04 -0.79
N ILE A 194 19.04 0.41 -1.78
CA ILE A 194 19.58 -0.95 -1.68
C ILE A 194 21.09 -0.89 -1.89
N LYS A 195 21.80 -1.72 -1.15
CA LYS A 195 23.24 -1.87 -1.27
C LYS A 195 23.62 -3.33 -1.06
N GLY A 196 24.73 -3.73 -1.64
CA GLY A 196 25.29 -5.05 -1.48
C GLY A 196 26.80 -5.06 -1.71
N SER A 197 27.38 -6.22 -1.46
CA SER A 197 28.81 -6.47 -1.59
C SER A 197 29.04 -7.55 -2.64
N ILE A 198 30.19 -7.50 -3.30
CA ILE A 198 30.65 -8.43 -4.34
C ILE A 198 31.88 -9.18 -3.83
#